data_AF-A0A817K2B9-F1
#
_entry.id   AF-A0A817K2B9-F1
#
_cell.length_a   1.000
_cell.length_b   1.000
_cell.length_c   1.000
_cell.angle_alpha   90.00
_cell.angle_beta   90.00
_cell.angle_gamma   90.00
#
_symmetry.space_group_name_H-M   'P 1'
#
loop_
_entity.id
_entity.type
_entity.pdbx_description
1 polymer ?
#
loop_
_entity_poly.entity_id
_entity_poly.type
_entity_poly.pdbx_seq_one_letter_code
_entity_poly.pdbx_strand_id
1 'polypeptide(L)'
;MSHFNNSNTSIGNVDEKNKFVTYYPFTLIIVGTLFNFFTFTILCRSTFRDTNKRPTIHYMRTIAIFDILMLYGWNLDHYLDGAYGFVLQTYSIPFCKFCSFLNYFASQVSAWLRVFICLDRYLSLSRLHKTWFSQSRNVLIIIISIIIVFTIINFHFFLFACYYDKDGTMS
;
A
#
# COMPACT_ATOMS: atom_id res chain seq x y z
N MET A 1 22.16 -50.53 4.18
CA MET A 1 21.58 -49.93 5.40
C MET A 1 21.86 -48.44 5.33
N SER A 2 20.95 -47.69 4.70
CA SER A 2 21.17 -46.32 4.23
C SER A 2 19.89 -45.52 4.45
N HIS A 3 19.69 -44.96 5.63
CA HIS A 3 18.62 -43.99 5.92
C HIS A 3 18.96 -43.21 7.18
N PHE A 4 19.84 -42.20 7.08
CA PHE A 4 20.00 -41.14 8.10
C PHE A 4 20.83 -40.03 7.46
N ASN A 5 20.21 -39.03 6.80
CA ASN A 5 20.88 -37.75 6.43
C ASN A 5 19.96 -36.69 5.76
N ASN A 6 18.63 -36.81 5.82
CA ASN A 6 17.74 -35.86 5.11
C ASN A 6 16.94 -34.90 6.00
N SER A 7 17.12 -34.96 7.33
CA SER A 7 16.39 -34.12 8.30
C SER A 7 17.11 -32.81 8.66
N ASN A 8 18.45 -32.76 8.62
CA ASN A 8 19.18 -31.56 9.03
C ASN A 8 19.18 -30.47 7.94
N THR A 9 19.17 -30.86 6.66
CA THR A 9 19.16 -29.94 5.52
C THR A 9 17.80 -29.26 5.32
N SER A 10 16.71 -29.91 5.73
CA SER A 10 15.35 -29.34 5.70
C SER A 10 15.13 -28.36 6.85
N ILE A 11 15.64 -28.63 8.06
CA ILE A 11 15.53 -27.73 9.21
C ILE A 11 16.30 -26.42 8.96
N GLY A 12 17.55 -26.47 8.48
CA GLY A 12 18.33 -25.26 8.20
C GLY A 12 17.74 -24.38 7.09
N ASN A 13 17.17 -24.99 6.04
CA ASN A 13 16.51 -24.25 4.96
C ASN A 13 15.16 -23.63 5.40
N VAL A 14 14.46 -24.24 6.36
CA VAL A 14 13.20 -23.70 6.90
C VAL A 14 13.50 -22.51 7.81
N ASP A 15 14.52 -22.60 8.66
CA ASP A 15 14.91 -21.51 9.56
C ASP A 15 15.45 -20.28 8.81
N GLU A 16 16.24 -20.45 7.75
CA GLU A 16 16.68 -19.31 6.92
C GLU A 16 15.53 -18.69 6.13
N LYS A 17 14.65 -19.50 5.54
CA LYS A 17 13.47 -18.98 4.83
C LYS A 17 12.56 -18.19 5.76
N ASN A 18 12.32 -18.67 6.97
CA ASN A 18 11.49 -17.97 7.95
C ASN A 18 12.12 -16.63 8.34
N LYS A 19 13.44 -16.58 8.57
CA LYS A 19 14.15 -15.32 8.83
C LYS A 19 14.05 -14.33 7.67
N PHE A 20 14.24 -14.79 6.43
CA PHE A 20 14.10 -13.92 5.26
C PHE A 20 12.69 -13.34 5.14
N VAL A 21 11.67 -14.16 5.34
CA VAL A 21 10.25 -13.74 5.27
C VAL A 21 9.89 -12.74 6.38
N THR A 22 10.56 -12.77 7.53
CA THR A 22 10.33 -11.81 8.62
C THR A 22 11.12 -10.51 8.48
N TYR A 23 12.41 -10.56 8.16
CA TYR A 23 13.28 -9.36 8.13
C TYR A 23 13.12 -8.52 6.86
N TYR A 24 12.73 -9.14 5.75
CA TYR A 24 12.53 -8.43 4.49
C TYR A 24 11.36 -7.42 4.57
N PRO A 25 10.15 -7.77 5.04
CA PRO A 25 9.06 -6.81 5.26
C PRO A 25 9.45 -5.67 6.19
N PHE A 26 10.18 -5.95 7.27
CA PHE A 26 10.65 -4.93 8.21
C PHE A 26 11.57 -3.91 7.54
N THR A 27 12.51 -4.38 6.73
CA THR A 27 13.42 -3.51 5.98
C THR A 27 12.65 -2.66 4.96
N LEU A 28 11.67 -3.25 4.27
CA LEU A 28 10.80 -2.53 3.35
C LEU A 28 9.98 -1.44 4.05
N ILE A 29 9.46 -1.70 5.26
CA ILE A 29 8.75 -0.68 6.05
C ILE A 29 9.70 0.48 6.36
N ILE A 30 10.89 0.21 6.91
CA ILE A 30 11.82 1.28 7.29
C ILE A 30 12.21 2.12 6.08
N VAL A 31 12.76 1.46 5.05
CA VAL A 31 13.30 2.13 3.86
C VAL A 31 12.18 2.83 3.08
N GLY A 32 11.07 2.13 2.88
CA GLY A 32 9.91 2.66 2.16
C GLY A 32 9.26 3.84 2.88
N THR A 33 9.15 3.80 4.22
CA THR A 33 8.59 4.92 4.99
C THR A 33 9.50 6.13 4.92
N LEU A 34 10.82 5.95 5.06
CA LEU A 34 11.79 7.05 4.93
C LEU A 34 11.71 7.72 3.55
N PHE A 35 11.76 6.95 2.46
CA PHE A 35 11.72 7.52 1.11
C PHE A 35 10.37 8.18 0.76
N ASN A 36 9.25 7.56 1.13
CA ASN A 36 7.93 8.17 0.91
C ASN A 36 7.72 9.40 1.79
N PHE A 37 8.19 9.38 3.03
CA PHE A 37 8.13 10.53 3.93
C PHE A 37 8.97 11.69 3.40
N PHE A 38 10.22 11.45 2.99
CA PHE A 38 11.05 12.48 2.36
C PHE A 38 10.41 13.02 1.09
N THR A 39 9.83 12.16 0.26
CA THR A 39 9.09 12.59 -0.94
C THR A 39 7.94 13.52 -0.56
N PHE A 40 7.14 13.16 0.44
CA PHE A 40 6.07 14.00 0.95
C PHE A 40 6.59 15.34 1.50
N THR A 41 7.62 15.34 2.35
CA THR A 41 8.21 16.55 2.94
C THR A 41 8.76 17.50 1.87
N ILE A 42 9.46 16.97 0.86
CA ILE A 42 10.01 17.75 -0.25
C ILE A 42 8.88 18.38 -1.07
N LEU A 43 7.83 17.61 -1.39
CA LEU A 43 6.69 18.09 -2.16
C LEU A 43 5.82 19.09 -1.38
N CYS A 44 5.85 19.05 -0.05
CA CYS A 44 5.19 20.02 0.82
C CYS A 44 5.97 21.32 1.00
N ARG A 45 7.24 21.40 0.57
CA ARG A 45 8.06 22.60 0.69
C ARG A 45 7.50 23.74 -0.17
N SER A 46 7.54 24.97 0.35
CA SER A 46 6.93 26.16 -0.28
C SER A 46 7.41 26.44 -1.71
N THR A 47 8.61 25.96 -2.09
CA THR A 47 9.15 26.05 -3.46
C THR A 47 8.27 25.34 -4.50
N PHE A 48 7.52 24.31 -4.08
CA PHE A 48 6.61 23.52 -4.92
C PHE A 48 5.13 23.92 -4.76
N ARG A 49 4.86 24.95 -3.95
CA ARG A 49 3.51 25.42 -3.63
C ARG A 49 2.80 26.11 -4.80
N ASP A 50 3.52 26.42 -5.88
CA ASP A 50 2.92 26.91 -7.13
C ASP A 50 2.29 25.73 -7.91
N THR A 51 1.37 25.03 -7.25
CA THR A 51 0.76 23.78 -7.74
C THR A 51 -0.12 24.02 -8.96
N ASN A 52 -0.48 25.27 -9.24
CA ASN A 52 -1.15 25.68 -10.47
C ASN A 52 -0.29 25.50 -11.73
N LYS A 53 1.05 25.48 -11.59
CA LYS A 53 1.96 25.23 -12.71
C LYS A 53 2.28 23.75 -12.90
N ARG A 54 2.12 22.93 -11.86
CA ARG A 54 2.52 21.51 -11.85
C ARG A 54 1.48 20.68 -11.10
N PRO A 55 0.37 20.32 -11.76
CA PRO A 55 -0.71 19.57 -11.11
C PRO A 55 -0.28 18.16 -10.69
N THR A 56 0.74 17.61 -11.35
CA THR A 56 1.41 16.33 -11.08
C THR A 56 1.86 16.16 -9.63
N ILE A 57 2.17 17.26 -8.93
CA ILE A 57 2.58 17.27 -7.52
C ILE A 57 1.46 16.73 -6.61
N HIS A 58 0.19 16.96 -6.96
CA HIS A 58 -0.94 16.43 -6.19
C HIS A 58 -1.01 14.91 -6.27
N TYR A 59 -0.78 14.32 -7.46
CA TYR A 59 -0.70 12.86 -7.60
C TYR A 59 0.45 12.30 -6.77
N MET A 60 1.66 12.86 -6.89
CA MET A 60 2.83 12.36 -6.17
C MET A 60 2.65 12.41 -4.65
N ARG A 61 2.05 13.49 -4.13
CA ARG A 61 1.78 13.62 -2.69
C ARG A 61 0.78 12.55 -2.22
N THR A 62 -0.29 12.34 -2.97
CA THR A 62 -1.29 11.33 -2.63
C THR A 62 -0.71 9.92 -2.73
N ILE A 63 0.07 9.62 -3.78
CA ILE A 63 0.77 8.33 -3.95
C ILE A 63 1.69 8.06 -2.76
N ALA A 64 2.49 9.03 -2.31
CA ALA A 64 3.38 8.85 -1.16
C ALA A 64 2.62 8.48 0.13
N ILE A 65 1.43 9.06 0.36
CA ILE A 65 0.57 8.70 1.49
C ILE A 65 0.06 7.27 1.35
N PHE A 66 -0.45 6.89 0.18
CA PHE A 66 -0.96 5.55 -0.06
C PHE A 66 0.14 4.47 -0.02
N ASP A 67 1.35 4.78 -0.49
CA ASP A 67 2.48 3.85 -0.43
C ASP A 67 2.93 3.60 1.01
N ILE A 68 2.93 4.63 1.87
CA ILE A 68 3.12 4.44 3.32
C ILE A 68 2.00 3.56 3.86
N LEU A 69 0.75 3.88 3.55
CA LEU A 69 -0.41 3.14 4.04
C LEU A 69 -0.36 1.65 3.68
N MET A 70 0.04 1.32 2.44
CA MET A 70 0.24 -0.05 1.97
C MET A 70 1.38 -0.77 2.68
N LEU A 71 2.50 -0.08 2.92
CA LEU A 71 3.64 -0.66 3.65
C LEU A 71 3.19 -1.06 5.06
N TYR A 72 2.51 -0.17 5.77
CA TYR A 72 1.99 -0.46 7.11
C TYR A 72 0.84 -1.48 7.11
N GLY A 73 0.02 -1.57 6.07
CA GLY A 73 -1.07 -2.54 6.03
C GLY A 73 -0.61 -3.98 5.78
N TRP A 74 0.28 -4.20 4.80
CA TRP A 74 0.67 -5.55 4.38
C TRP A 74 1.91 -6.05 5.09
N ASN A 75 2.95 -5.20 5.19
CA ASN A 75 4.25 -5.64 5.69
C ASN A 75 4.28 -5.67 7.22
N LEU A 76 3.51 -4.81 7.89
CA LEU A 76 3.44 -4.83 9.36
C LEU A 76 2.78 -6.11 9.85
N ASP A 77 1.73 -6.56 9.17
CA ASP A 77 1.02 -7.80 9.52
C ASP A 77 1.93 -9.03 9.32
N HIS A 78 2.62 -9.13 8.18
CA HIS A 78 3.62 -10.19 7.94
C HIS A 78 4.80 -10.15 8.91
N TYR A 79 5.26 -8.96 9.29
CA TYR A 79 6.33 -8.81 10.28
C TYR A 79 5.88 -9.27 11.66
N LEU A 80 4.67 -8.91 12.10
CA LEU A 80 4.16 -9.27 13.41
C LEU A 80 3.82 -10.76 13.52
N ASP A 81 3.27 -11.35 12.46
CA ASP A 81 3.08 -12.79 12.35
C ASP A 81 4.43 -13.53 12.42
N GLY A 82 5.41 -13.11 11.61
CA GLY A 82 6.71 -13.75 11.56
C GLY A 82 7.59 -13.54 12.80
N ALA A 83 7.50 -12.38 13.48
CA ALA A 83 8.37 -12.04 14.60
C ALA A 83 7.78 -12.37 15.97
N TYR A 84 6.46 -12.30 16.12
CA TYR A 84 5.78 -12.46 17.41
C TYR A 84 4.68 -13.54 17.40
N GLY A 85 4.35 -14.12 16.24
CA GLY A 85 3.30 -15.13 16.12
C GLY A 85 1.90 -14.57 16.35
N PHE A 86 1.73 -13.24 16.22
CA PHE A 86 0.45 -12.56 16.35
C PHE A 86 0.06 -11.93 15.01
N VAL A 87 -1.11 -12.29 14.51
CA VAL A 87 -1.72 -11.60 13.36
C VAL A 87 -2.52 -10.42 13.90
N LEU A 88 -2.27 -9.22 13.38
CA LEU A 88 -2.98 -8.01 13.80
C LEU A 88 -4.49 -8.13 13.57
N GLN A 89 -4.87 -8.92 12.57
CA GLN A 89 -6.25 -9.28 12.26
C GLN A 89 -6.97 -10.02 13.40
N THR A 90 -6.27 -10.73 14.28
CA THR A 90 -6.89 -11.48 15.38
C THR A 90 -7.12 -10.63 16.64
N TYR A 91 -6.64 -9.38 16.66
CA TYR A 91 -6.80 -8.51 17.84
C TYR A 91 -8.25 -8.05 18.01
N SER A 92 -8.92 -7.69 16.91
CA SER A 92 -10.35 -7.38 16.91
C SER A 92 -10.94 -7.48 15.51
N ILE A 93 -12.18 -7.98 15.41
CA ILE A 93 -12.93 -8.04 14.15
C ILE A 93 -13.03 -6.69 13.41
N PRO A 94 -13.38 -5.56 14.06
CA PRO A 94 -13.43 -4.28 13.34
C PRO A 94 -12.07 -3.87 12.78
N PHE A 95 -10.97 -4.18 13.49
CA PHE A 95 -9.61 -3.91 13.00
C PHE A 95 -9.24 -4.82 11.83
N CYS A 96 -9.58 -6.11 11.89
CA CYS A 96 -9.41 -7.06 10.79
C CYS A 96 -10.11 -6.58 9.51
N LYS A 97 -11.39 -6.20 9.62
CA LYS A 97 -12.18 -5.65 8.52
C LYS A 97 -11.55 -4.40 7.93
N PHE A 98 -11.12 -3.48 8.79
CA PHE A 98 -10.48 -2.23 8.37
C PHE A 98 -9.14 -2.47 7.68
N CYS A 99 -8.26 -3.30 8.25
CA CYS A 99 -6.96 -3.63 7.68
C CYS A 99 -7.09 -4.37 6.34
N SER A 100 -7.98 -5.36 6.25
CA SER A 100 -8.26 -6.06 5.00
C SER A 100 -8.77 -5.11 3.93
N PHE A 101 -9.78 -4.30 4.24
CA PHE A 101 -10.27 -3.27 3.32
C PHE A 101 -9.14 -2.35 2.85
N LEU A 102 -8.37 -1.80 3.79
CA LEU A 102 -7.33 -0.81 3.55
C LEU A 102 -6.18 -1.37 2.72
N ASN A 103 -5.80 -2.64 2.90
CA ASN A 103 -4.77 -3.30 2.09
C ASN A 103 -5.16 -3.38 0.61
N TYR A 104 -6.37 -3.84 0.31
CA TYR A 104 -6.85 -3.94 -1.07
C TYR A 104 -7.11 -2.56 -1.68
N PHE A 105 -7.78 -1.69 -0.92
CA PHE A 105 -8.13 -0.34 -1.34
C PHE A 105 -6.88 0.52 -1.63
N ALA A 106 -5.92 0.57 -0.70
CA ALA A 106 -4.74 1.42 -0.85
C ALA A 106 -3.87 0.98 -2.03
N SER A 107 -3.72 -0.33 -2.24
CA SER A 107 -2.98 -0.91 -3.38
C SER A 107 -3.58 -0.52 -4.73
N GLN A 108 -4.90 -0.69 -4.88
CA GLN A 108 -5.59 -0.33 -6.11
C GLN A 108 -5.53 1.17 -6.36
N VAL A 109 -5.79 2.01 -5.35
CA VAL A 109 -5.72 3.46 -5.50
C VAL A 109 -4.31 3.91 -5.88
N SER A 110 -3.25 3.42 -5.23
CA SER A 110 -1.87 3.78 -5.58
C SER A 110 -1.54 3.40 -7.03
N ALA A 111 -1.92 2.19 -7.45
CA ALA A 111 -1.69 1.72 -8.83
C ALA A 111 -2.40 2.62 -9.86
N TRP A 112 -3.67 2.95 -9.64
CA TRP A 112 -4.42 3.80 -10.57
C TRP A 112 -3.91 5.25 -10.57
N LEU A 113 -3.55 5.82 -9.41
CA LEU A 113 -2.92 7.13 -9.36
C LEU A 113 -1.62 7.18 -10.18
N ARG A 114 -0.82 6.11 -10.16
CA ARG A 114 0.39 5.95 -10.99
C ARG A 114 0.09 5.83 -12.49
N VAL A 115 -1.02 5.22 -12.87
CA VAL A 115 -1.47 5.23 -14.28
C VAL A 115 -1.88 6.64 -14.71
N PHE A 116 -2.66 7.34 -13.89
CA PHE A 116 -3.16 8.67 -14.24
C PHE A 116 -2.07 9.75 -14.29
N ILE A 117 -1.07 9.70 -13.41
CA ILE A 117 0.09 10.61 -13.49
C ILE A 117 0.91 10.39 -14.78
N CYS A 118 1.06 9.13 -15.22
CA CYS A 118 1.71 8.81 -16.49
C CYS A 118 0.87 9.27 -17.69
N LEU A 119 -0.45 9.09 -17.62
CA LEU A 119 -1.39 9.58 -18.64
C LEU A 119 -1.33 11.11 -18.74
N ASP A 120 -1.35 11.83 -17.61
CA ASP A 120 -1.25 13.29 -17.55
C ASP A 120 0.04 13.78 -18.21
N ARG A 121 1.18 13.16 -17.86
CA ARG A 121 2.48 13.47 -18.47
C ARG A 121 2.51 13.16 -19.97
N TYR A 122 1.98 12.01 -20.37
CA TYR A 122 1.90 11.63 -21.79
C TYR A 122 1.07 12.65 -22.57
N LEU A 123 -0.12 13.01 -22.09
CA LEU A 123 -0.98 14.00 -22.73
C LEU A 123 -0.33 15.39 -22.78
N SER A 124 0.39 15.79 -21.72
CA SER A 124 1.11 17.06 -21.68
C SER A 124 2.29 17.13 -22.65
N LEU A 125 2.93 15.99 -22.96
CA LEU A 125 4.04 15.92 -23.91
C LEU A 125 3.55 15.75 -25.36
N SER A 126 2.50 14.96 -25.56
CA SER A 126 1.94 14.68 -26.89
C SER A 126 1.07 15.80 -27.45
N ARG A 127 0.44 16.62 -26.59
CA ARG A 127 -0.38 17.76 -27.03
C ARG A 127 0.30 19.06 -26.64
N LEU A 128 0.54 19.92 -27.64
CA LEU A 128 1.12 21.25 -27.45
C LEU A 128 0.22 22.21 -26.65
N HIS A 129 -1.09 21.91 -26.58
CA HIS A 129 -2.09 22.74 -25.91
C HIS A 129 -2.42 22.20 -24.52
N LYS A 130 -2.59 23.13 -23.57
CA LYS A 130 -2.91 22.85 -22.18
C LYS A 130 -4.23 22.06 -22.10
N THR A 131 -4.14 20.77 -21.82
CA THR A 131 -5.33 19.92 -21.70
C THR A 131 -6.12 20.30 -20.45
N TRP A 132 -7.45 20.14 -20.49
CA TRP A 132 -8.31 20.33 -19.32
C TRP A 132 -7.86 19.46 -18.14
N PHE A 133 -7.31 18.29 -18.44
CA PHE A 133 -6.69 17.36 -17.49
C PHE A 133 -5.50 17.95 -16.72
N SER A 134 -4.79 18.92 -17.31
CA SER A 134 -3.61 19.55 -16.72
C SER A 134 -3.93 20.70 -15.74
N GLN A 135 -5.21 20.96 -15.43
CA GLN A 135 -5.57 21.96 -14.42
C GLN A 135 -5.54 21.35 -13.02
N SER A 136 -4.91 22.04 -12.07
CA SER A 136 -4.76 21.64 -10.67
C SER A 136 -6.08 21.29 -9.97
N ARG A 137 -7.16 22.04 -10.25
CA ARG A 137 -8.50 21.76 -9.73
C ARG A 137 -9.07 20.44 -10.28
N ASN A 138 -8.91 20.20 -11.57
CA ASN A 138 -9.44 18.99 -12.21
C ASN A 138 -8.66 17.76 -11.77
N VAL A 139 -7.34 17.88 -11.58
CA VAL A 139 -6.51 16.80 -11.02
C VAL A 139 -6.98 16.41 -9.61
N LEU A 140 -7.31 17.37 -8.74
CA LEU A 140 -7.88 17.05 -7.42
C LEU A 140 -9.22 16.31 -7.55
N ILE A 141 -10.09 16.75 -8.46
CA ILE A 141 -11.37 16.06 -8.74
C ILE A 141 -11.13 14.63 -9.23
N ILE A 142 -10.16 14.42 -10.13
CA ILE A 142 -9.80 13.08 -10.63
C ILE A 142 -9.26 12.20 -9.50
N ILE A 143 -8.36 12.72 -8.66
CA ILE A 143 -7.83 11.98 -7.50
C ILE A 143 -8.96 11.56 -6.56
N ILE A 144 -9.85 12.50 -6.20
CA ILE A 144 -11.00 12.24 -5.34
C ILE A 144 -11.94 11.22 -5.98
N SER A 145 -12.20 11.35 -7.29
CA SER A 145 -13.03 10.42 -8.05
C SER A 145 -12.45 9.00 -8.04
N ILE A 146 -11.15 8.83 -8.25
CA ILE A 146 -10.45 7.54 -8.17
C ILE A 146 -10.65 6.95 -6.77
N ILE A 147 -10.36 7.73 -5.72
CA ILE A 147 -10.54 7.29 -4.33
C ILE A 147 -11.97 6.83 -4.06
N ILE A 148 -12.99 7.59 -4.49
CA ILE A 148 -14.40 7.24 -4.27
C ILE A 148 -14.78 5.97 -5.02
N VAL A 149 -14.44 5.86 -6.31
CA VAL A 149 -14.76 4.69 -7.14
C VAL A 149 -14.16 3.42 -6.54
N PHE A 150 -12.87 3.45 -6.17
CA PHE A 150 -12.22 2.28 -5.56
C PHE A 150 -12.70 2.02 -4.14
N THR A 151 -13.12 3.04 -3.38
CA THR A 151 -13.77 2.82 -2.08
C THR A 151 -15.06 2.04 -2.25
N ILE A 152 -15.91 2.43 -3.21
CA ILE A 152 -17.20 1.75 -3.48
C ILE A 152 -16.96 0.32 -3.95
N ILE A 153 -16.05 0.12 -4.91
CA ILE A 153 -15.73 -1.22 -5.43
C ILE A 153 -15.23 -2.13 -4.31
N ASN A 154 -14.33 -1.63 -3.44
CA ASN A 154 -13.74 -2.45 -2.37
C ASN A 154 -14.59 -2.47 -1.09
N PHE A 155 -15.74 -1.77 -1.05
CA PHE A 155 -16.61 -1.75 0.13
C PHE A 155 -17.11 -3.16 0.50
N HIS A 156 -17.22 -4.08 -0.47
CA HIS A 156 -17.59 -5.47 -0.20
C HIS A 156 -16.58 -6.17 0.74
N PHE A 157 -15.28 -5.86 0.66
CA PHE A 157 -14.29 -6.40 1.60
C PHE A 157 -14.55 -5.96 3.03
N PHE A 158 -15.02 -4.73 3.24
CA PHE A 158 -15.36 -4.25 4.57
C PHE A 158 -16.53 -5.02 5.19
N LEU A 159 -17.48 -5.47 4.37
CA LEU A 159 -18.66 -6.21 4.83
C LEU A 159 -18.36 -7.69 5.07
N PHE A 160 -17.65 -8.33 4.14
CA PHE A 160 -17.48 -9.78 4.11
C PHE A 160 -16.16 -10.29 4.69
N ALA A 161 -15.16 -9.44 4.92
CA ALA A 161 -13.92 -9.87 5.57
C ALA A 161 -14.16 -10.15 7.06
N CYS A 162 -13.50 -11.17 7.58
CA CYS A 162 -13.40 -11.52 9.00
C CYS A 162 -14.74 -11.73 9.74
N TYR A 163 -15.05 -12.97 10.10
CA TYR A 163 -16.24 -13.32 10.88
C TYR A 163 -15.87 -14.19 12.09
N TYR A 164 -16.73 -14.20 13.11
CA TYR A 164 -16.59 -15.16 14.21
C TYR A 164 -16.99 -16.54 13.69
N ASP A 165 -16.05 -17.48 13.73
CA ASP A 165 -16.39 -18.88 13.55
C ASP A 165 -17.19 -19.38 14.76
N LYS A 166 -17.93 -20.48 14.58
CA LYS A 166 -18.78 -21.06 15.62
C LYS A 166 -17.98 -21.58 16.81
N ASP A 167 -16.68 -21.79 16.61
CA ASP A 167 -15.73 -22.23 17.64
C ASP A 167 -15.13 -21.06 18.45
N GLY A 168 -15.57 -19.82 18.19
CA GLY A 168 -15.06 -18.62 18.87
C GLY A 168 -13.69 -18.14 18.35
N THR A 169 -13.14 -18.82 17.34
CA THR A 169 -11.96 -18.39 16.59
C THR A 169 -12.35 -17.35 15.53
N MET A 170 -11.45 -16.42 15.24
CA MET A 170 -11.63 -15.43 14.17
C MET A 170 -11.10 -16.01 12.86
N SER A 171 -11.95 -16.06 11.84
CA SER A 171 -11.66 -16.55 10.48
C SER A 171 -11.88 -15.45 9.45
#